data_AF-A0A2J6JCI8-F1
#
_entry.id   AF-A0A2J6JCI8-F1
#
_cell.length_a   1.000
_cell.length_b   1.000
_cell.length_c   1.000
_cell.angle_alpha   90.00
_cell.angle_beta   90.00
_cell.angle_gamma   90.00
#
_symmetry.space_group_name_H-M   'P 1'
#
loop_
_entity.id
_entity.type
_entity.pdbx_description
1 polymer ?
#
loop_
_entity_poly.entity_id
_entity_poly.type
_entity_poly.pdbx_seq_one_letter_code
_entity_poly.pdbx_strand_id
1 'polypeptide(L)'
;MKKLYSPQNEIELSIIRGLLDSEGIHYFVHNDHFGTMRTGPRIDLLNVKTILVDEIDEERASEIIRRFIKNNKTEENKEIKKYSFSDKLRMVAEMLIFGWFIPGNRWNRKNQKEKNTKE
;
A
#
# COMPACT_ATOMS: atom_id res chain seq x y z
N MET A 1 -27.24 -4.32 -5.06
CA MET A 1 -25.95 -3.80 -4.53
C MET A 1 -24.91 -4.91 -4.58
N LYS A 2 -23.84 -4.71 -5.35
CA LYS A 2 -22.82 -5.72 -5.64
C LYS A 2 -21.48 -5.35 -5.02
N LYS A 3 -20.75 -6.35 -4.54
CA LYS A 3 -19.41 -6.19 -3.97
C LYS A 3 -18.43 -5.80 -5.07
N LEU A 4 -17.79 -4.64 -4.91
CA LEU A 4 -16.88 -4.11 -5.92
C LEU A 4 -15.42 -4.31 -5.53
N TYR A 5 -15.03 -3.84 -4.35
CA TYR A 5 -13.64 -3.85 -3.91
C TYR A 5 -13.49 -3.81 -2.39
N SER A 6 -12.40 -4.39 -1.88
CA SER A 6 -12.07 -4.40 -0.46
C SER A 6 -10.71 -3.73 -0.25
N PRO A 7 -10.68 -2.44 0.16
CA PRO A 7 -9.43 -1.69 0.31
C PRO A 7 -8.55 -2.20 1.46
N GLN A 8 -7.23 -2.14 1.26
CA GLN A 8 -6.24 -2.58 2.24
C GLN A 8 -5.99 -1.51 3.31
N ASN A 9 -6.04 -0.23 2.93
CA ASN A 9 -5.75 0.89 3.81
C ASN A 9 -6.87 1.93 3.82
N GLU A 10 -6.95 2.75 4.87
CA GLU A 10 -7.94 3.84 4.96
C GLU A 10 -7.69 4.95 3.94
N ILE A 11 -6.43 5.18 3.60
CA ILE A 11 -6.03 6.12 2.54
C ILE A 11 -6.62 5.67 1.21
N GLU A 12 -6.47 4.39 0.88
CA GLU A 12 -7.01 3.80 -0.35
C GLU A 12 -8.53 3.91 -0.40
N LEU A 13 -9.22 3.59 0.71
CA LEU A 13 -10.67 3.76 0.82
C LEU A 13 -11.08 5.21 0.57
N SER A 14 -10.36 6.18 1.14
CA SER A 14 -10.68 7.61 1.01
C SER A 14 -10.51 8.11 -0.43
N ILE A 15 -9.48 7.63 -1.13
CA ILE A 15 -9.27 7.98 -2.54
C ILE A 15 -10.37 7.38 -3.42
N ILE A 16 -10.70 6.10 -3.23
CA ILE A 16 -11.77 5.44 -3.99
C ILE A 16 -13.11 6.13 -3.72
N ARG A 17 -13.37 6.54 -2.47
CA ARG A 17 -14.56 7.31 -2.10
C ARG A 17 -14.67 8.60 -2.93
N GLY A 18 -13.60 9.40 -2.95
CA GLY A 18 -13.56 10.63 -3.75
C GLY A 18 -13.73 10.39 -5.25
N LEU A 19 -13.18 9.30 -5.79
CA LEU A 19 -13.36 8.93 -7.19
C LEU A 19 -14.83 8.61 -7.51
N LEU A 20 -15.48 7.78 -6.68
CA LEU A 20 -16.88 7.42 -6.87
C LEU A 20 -17.81 8.64 -6.67
N ASP A 21 -17.53 9.49 -5.68
CA ASP A 21 -18.26 10.74 -5.46
C ASP A 21 -18.14 11.68 -6.66
N SER A 22 -16.95 11.78 -7.27
CA SER A 22 -16.71 12.66 -8.43
C SER A 22 -17.47 12.24 -9.69
N GLU A 23 -17.71 10.93 -9.83
CA GLU A 23 -18.45 10.34 -10.96
C GLU A 23 -19.96 10.26 -10.69
N GLY A 24 -20.41 10.68 -9.50
CA GLY A 24 -21.82 10.64 -9.09
C GLY A 24 -22.34 9.22 -8.84
N ILE A 25 -21.46 8.26 -8.54
CA ILE A 25 -21.83 6.85 -8.35
C ILE A 25 -22.25 6.63 -6.90
N HIS A 26 -23.44 6.05 -6.71
CA HIS A 26 -23.90 5.68 -5.38
C HIS A 26 -23.17 4.44 -4.85
N TYR A 27 -22.50 4.58 -3.71
CA TYR A 27 -21.82 3.47 -3.04
C TYR A 27 -22.20 3.37 -1.56
N PHE A 28 -22.00 2.18 -1.02
CA PHE A 28 -22.14 1.87 0.40
C PHE A 28 -20.88 1.17 0.89
N VAL A 29 -20.31 1.65 2.00
CA VAL A 29 -19.12 1.01 2.60
C VAL A 29 -19.58 0.10 3.73
N HIS A 30 -19.56 -1.20 3.48
CA HIS A 30 -19.77 -2.18 4.52
C HIS A 30 -18.59 -2.18 5.48
N ASN A 31 -18.90 -2.27 6.77
CA ASN A 31 -17.93 -2.39 7.85
C ASN A 31 -17.06 -1.14 8.14
N ASP A 32 -17.50 0.05 7.70
CA ASP A 32 -16.68 1.28 7.80
C ASP A 32 -16.30 1.64 9.25
N HIS A 33 -17.24 1.47 10.19
CA HIS A 33 -17.03 1.81 11.60
C HIS A 33 -16.46 0.66 12.44
N PHE A 34 -16.67 -0.61 12.05
CA PHE A 34 -16.22 -1.76 12.85
C PHE A 34 -14.76 -2.10 12.61
N GLY A 35 -14.24 -1.83 11.41
CA GLY A 35 -12.85 -2.12 11.05
C GLY A 35 -11.81 -1.32 11.86
N THR A 36 -12.21 -0.20 12.49
CA THR A 36 -11.32 0.65 13.31
C THR A 36 -11.37 0.30 14.79
N MET A 37 -12.43 -0.36 15.27
CA MET A 37 -12.63 -0.64 16.70
C MET A 37 -11.78 -1.80 17.23
N ARG A 38 -11.32 -2.71 16.36
CA ARG A 38 -10.55 -3.89 16.78
C ARG A 38 -9.21 -3.96 16.06
N THR A 39 -8.13 -3.75 16.81
CA THR A 39 -6.78 -4.08 16.39
C THR A 39 -6.65 -5.61 16.33
N GLY A 40 -6.61 -6.18 15.12
CA GLY A 40 -6.51 -7.61 14.91
C GLY A 40 -6.28 -7.98 13.44
N PRO A 41 -5.97 -9.25 13.14
CA PRO A 41 -5.77 -9.71 11.78
C PRO A 41 -7.04 -9.48 10.94
N ARG A 42 -6.85 -9.02 9.69
CA ARG A 42 -7.94 -8.78 8.73
C ARG A 42 -8.46 -10.12 8.20
N ILE A 43 -9.74 -10.40 8.45
CA ILE A 43 -10.50 -11.56 7.99
C ILE A 43 -11.63 -11.03 7.08
N ASP A 44 -11.63 -11.48 5.83
CA ASP A 44 -12.49 -10.97 4.74
C ASP A 44 -13.99 -10.97 5.05
N LEU A 45 -14.45 -11.89 5.90
CA LEU A 45 -15.87 -12.08 6.24
C LEU A 45 -16.32 -11.27 7.46
N LEU A 46 -15.40 -10.70 8.25
CA LEU A 46 -15.70 -10.18 9.59
C LEU A 46 -15.32 -8.71 9.78
N ASN A 47 -14.11 -8.30 9.38
CA ASN A 47 -13.59 -6.96 9.70
C ASN A 47 -13.07 -6.18 8.47
N VAL A 48 -13.14 -6.76 7.27
CA VAL A 48 -12.68 -6.10 6.06
C VAL A 48 -13.73 -5.10 5.56
N LYS A 49 -13.30 -3.84 5.42
CA LYS A 49 -14.09 -2.79 4.78
C LYS A 49 -14.30 -3.18 3.32
N THR A 50 -15.55 -3.12 2.85
CA THR A 50 -15.91 -3.51 1.50
C THR A 50 -16.81 -2.46 0.89
N ILE A 51 -16.47 -2.01 -0.31
CA ILE A 51 -17.26 -1.05 -1.08
C ILE A 51 -18.26 -1.83 -1.92
N LEU A 52 -19.54 -1.50 -1.74
CA LEU A 52 -20.64 -2.00 -2.53
C LEU A 52 -21.18 -0.86 -3.38
N VAL A 53 -21.58 -1.19 -4.60
CA VAL A 53 -22.15 -0.23 -5.57
C VAL A 53 -23.48 -0.78 -6.06
N ASP A 54 -24.34 0.09 -6.58
CA ASP A 54 -25.55 -0.35 -7.27
C ASP A 54 -25.19 -1.22 -8.50
N GLU A 55 -26.09 -2.14 -8.86
CA GLU A 55 -25.87 -3.06 -10.00
C GLU A 55 -25.81 -2.32 -11.33
N ILE A 56 -26.52 -1.20 -11.43
CA ILE A 56 -26.56 -0.34 -12.63
C ILE A 56 -25.18 0.30 -12.87
N ASP A 57 -24.49 0.69 -11.81
CA ASP A 57 -23.21 1.41 -11.89
C ASP A 57 -21.98 0.50 -11.73
N GLU A 58 -22.18 -0.81 -11.60
CA GLU A 58 -21.11 -1.77 -11.34
C GLU A 58 -20.02 -1.72 -12.41
N GLU A 59 -20.41 -1.74 -13.68
CA GLU A 59 -19.48 -1.79 -14.79
C GLU A 59 -18.58 -0.56 -14.83
N ARG A 60 -19.18 0.62 -14.67
CA ARG A 60 -18.47 1.91 -14.61
C ARG A 60 -17.55 1.99 -13.40
N ALA A 61 -18.05 1.61 -12.22
CA ALA A 61 -17.25 1.63 -10.99
C ALA A 61 -16.07 0.64 -11.04
N SER A 62 -16.27 -0.53 -11.65
CA SER A 62 -15.23 -1.54 -11.87
C SER A 62 -14.12 -1.02 -12.78
N GLU A 63 -14.48 -0.28 -13.83
CA GLU A 63 -13.50 0.34 -14.72
C GLU A 63 -12.64 1.39 -13.98
N ILE A 64 -13.27 2.27 -13.21
CA ILE A 64 -12.57 3.30 -12.43
C ILE A 64 -11.55 2.67 -11.47
N ILE A 65 -11.96 1.63 -10.74
CA ILE A 65 -11.07 0.94 -9.79
C ILE A 65 -9.93 0.21 -10.52
N ARG A 66 -10.19 -0.43 -11.66
CA ARG A 66 -9.13 -1.07 -12.46
C ARG A 66 -8.08 -0.06 -12.91
N ARG A 67 -8.51 1.12 -13.36
CA ARG A 67 -7.60 2.22 -13.74
C ARG A 67 -6.77 2.70 -12.55
N PHE A 68 -7.40 2.86 -11.38
CA PHE A 68 -6.72 3.24 -10.14
C PHE A 68 -5.65 2.22 -9.72
N ILE A 69 -5.99 0.93 -9.67
CA ILE A 69 -5.04 -0.15 -9.31
C ILE A 69 -3.87 -0.20 -10.29
N LYS A 70 -4.13 -0.03 -11.60
CA LYS A 70 -3.08 0.00 -12.62
C LYS A 70 -2.11 1.16 -12.42
N ASN A 71 -2.61 2.35 -12.07
CA ASN A 71 -1.77 3.51 -11.79
C ASN A 71 -0.92 3.29 -10.53
N ASN A 72 -1.49 2.78 -9.43
CA ASN A 72 -0.72 2.51 -8.20
C ASN A 72 0.38 1.46 -8.41
N LYS A 73 0.11 0.37 -9.14
CA LYS A 73 1.15 -0.63 -9.47
C LYS A 73 2.31 -0.08 -10.31
N THR A 74 2.04 0.96 -11.08
CA THR A 74 3.04 1.62 -11.93
C THR A 74 3.94 2.55 -11.10
N GLU A 75 3.40 3.15 -10.04
CA GLU A 75 4.13 3.96 -9.07
C GLU A 75 5.00 3.10 -8.13
N GLU A 76 4.48 2.00 -7.59
CA GLU A 76 5.21 1.11 -6.67
C GLU A 76 6.43 0.42 -7.31
N ASN A 77 6.42 0.22 -8.63
CA ASN A 77 7.56 -0.36 -9.35
C ASN A 77 8.79 0.55 -9.44
N LYS A 78 8.69 1.82 -9.03
CA LYS A 78 9.81 2.76 -9.12
C LYS A 78 10.80 2.68 -7.95
N GLU A 79 10.48 2.02 -6.83
CA GLU A 79 11.33 2.12 -5.62
C GLU A 79 11.69 0.81 -4.91
N ILE A 80 11.44 -0.36 -5.48
CA ILE A 80 12.06 -1.58 -4.93
C ILE A 80 13.49 -1.65 -5.44
N LYS A 81 14.43 -1.00 -4.74
CA LYS A 81 15.87 -1.20 -4.93
C LYS A 81 16.12 -2.71 -4.85
N LYS A 82 16.37 -3.33 -6.02
CA LYS A 82 16.83 -4.71 -6.10
C LYS A 82 18.12 -4.80 -5.29
N TYR A 83 18.06 -5.41 -4.12
CA TYR A 83 19.26 -5.75 -3.36
C TYR A 83 20.18 -6.54 -4.29
N SER A 84 21.36 -5.96 -4.55
CA SER A 84 22.33 -6.55 -5.45
C SER A 84 22.83 -7.87 -4.83
N PHE A 85 23.11 -8.88 -5.65
CA PHE A 85 23.66 -10.15 -5.16
C PHE A 85 24.94 -9.97 -4.33
N SER A 86 25.71 -8.91 -4.63
CA SER A 86 26.86 -8.47 -3.83
C SER A 86 26.49 -8.06 -2.40
N ASP A 87 25.33 -7.44 -2.20
CA ASP A 87 24.87 -6.99 -0.88
C ASP A 87 24.45 -8.17 -0.02
N LYS A 88 23.84 -9.20 -0.64
CA LYS A 88 23.52 -10.46 0.04
C LYS A 88 24.77 -11.25 0.42
N LEU A 89 25.74 -11.38 -0.48
CA LEU A 89 27.02 -12.04 -0.19
C LEU A 89 27.77 -11.33 0.93
N ARG A 90 27.77 -9.99 0.92
CA ARG A 90 28.36 -9.19 1.98
C ARG A 90 27.63 -9.38 3.31
N MET A 91 26.29 -9.42 3.32
CA MET A 91 25.51 -9.67 4.54
C MET A 91 25.82 -11.04 5.15
N VAL A 92 26.00 -12.07 4.32
CA VAL A 92 26.37 -13.42 4.78
C VAL A 92 27.81 -13.45 5.29
N ALA A 93 28.75 -12.81 4.59
CA ALA A 93 30.14 -12.70 5.04
C ALA A 93 30.25 -11.93 6.37
N GLU A 94 29.52 -10.82 6.51
CA GLU A 94 29.47 -10.02 7.74
C GLU A 94 28.81 -10.80 8.90
N MET A 95 27.78 -11.63 8.63
CA MET A 95 27.18 -12.51 9.63
C MET A 95 28.14 -13.62 10.11
N LEU A 96 28.94 -14.19 9.19
CA LEU A 96 29.90 -15.25 9.53
C LEU A 96 31.13 -14.70 10.27
N ILE A 97 31.59 -13.49 9.93
CA ILE A 97 32.81 -12.91 10.49
C ILE A 97 32.52 -12.10 11.76
N PHE A 98 31.36 -11.43 11.85
CA PHE A 98 31.03 -10.47 12.92
C PHE A 98 29.66 -10.67 13.58
N GLY A 99 29.05 -11.86 13.45
CA GLY A 99 27.71 -12.20 13.96
C GLY A 99 27.48 -12.01 15.48
N TRP A 100 28.48 -11.56 16.24
CA TRP A 100 28.36 -11.22 17.64
C TRP A 100 28.46 -9.72 17.97
N PHE A 101 28.95 -8.82 17.08
CA PHE A 101 29.46 -7.53 17.59
C PHE A 101 29.13 -6.20 16.87
N ILE A 102 28.35 -6.12 15.78
CA ILE A 102 27.99 -4.79 15.22
C ILE A 102 26.51 -4.68 14.77
N PRO A 103 25.77 -3.62 15.19
CA PRO A 103 24.40 -3.36 14.76
C PRO A 103 24.37 -2.82 13.31
N GLY A 104 23.40 -3.32 12.54
CA GLY A 104 23.23 -3.05 11.12
C GLY A 104 23.21 -1.57 10.71
N ASN A 105 23.78 -1.33 9.52
CA ASN A 105 24.10 -0.07 8.87
C ASN A 105 23.02 1.04 8.97
N ARG A 106 23.16 1.95 9.94
CA ARG A 106 22.41 3.23 10.02
C ARG A 106 23.13 4.44 9.39
N TRP A 107 24.33 4.27 8.80
CA TRP A 107 25.19 5.43 8.47
C TRP A 107 25.02 6.03 7.06
N ASN A 108 24.50 5.28 6.09
CA ASN A 108 24.40 5.77 4.71
C ASN A 108 23.29 6.82 4.44
N ARG A 109 22.50 7.23 5.44
CA ARG A 109 21.55 8.35 5.29
C ARG A 109 22.19 9.74 5.45
N LYS A 110 23.40 9.87 6.01
CA LYS A 110 24.02 11.19 6.24
C LYS A 110 24.65 11.81 4.99
N ASN A 111 25.27 11.00 4.13
CA ASN A 111 26.00 11.52 2.96
C ASN A 111 25.11 12.02 1.80
N GLN A 112 23.80 11.69 1.80
CA GLN A 112 22.86 12.28 0.83
C GLN A 112 22.29 13.63 1.29
N LYS A 113 22.31 13.95 2.59
CA LYS A 113 21.84 15.26 3.07
C LYS A 113 22.88 16.37 2.93
N GLU A 114 24.18 16.06 3.02
CA GLU A 114 25.24 17.10 2.94
C GLU A 114 25.54 17.58 1.51
N LYS A 115 25.12 16.86 0.46
CA LYS A 115 25.29 17.32 -0.93
C LYS A 115 24.21 18.30 -1.40
N ASN A 116 23.05 18.35 -0.75
CA ASN A 116 21.94 19.24 -1.14
C ASN A 116 21.94 20.59 -0.40
N THR A 117 22.99 20.92 0.36
CA THR A 117 23.10 22.20 1.11
C THR A 117 24.29 23.03 0.65
N LYS A 118 24.94 22.67 -0.47
CA LYS A 118 26.07 23.39 -1.06
C LYS A 118 25.87 23.69 -2.55
N GLU A 119 24.63 23.94 -2.95
CA GLU A 119 24.29 24.67 -4.18
C GLU A 119 23.60 25.98 -3.80
#